data_AF-A0A4Y1YLM5-F1
#
_entry.id   AF-A0A4Y1YLM5-F1
#
_cell.length_a   1.000
_cell.length_b   1.000
_cell.length_c   1.000
_cell.angle_alpha   90.00
_cell.angle_beta   90.00
_cell.angle_gamma   90.00
#
_symmetry.space_group_name_H-M   'P 1'
#
loop_
_entity.id
_entity.type
_entity.pdbx_description
1 polymer ?
#
loop_
_entity_poly.entity_id
_entity_poly.type
_entity_poly.pdbx_seq_one_letter_code
_entity_poly.pdbx_strand_id
1 'polypeptide(L)'
;MGQHLIRREKLGVPQSTRDVFSLLARGGWIDVGLADGLKRMVGFRNIAVHDYVALQLPITVSIIEKHLDEFLQYSQTLLLHDATLGKC
;
A
#
# COMPACT_ATOMS: atom_id res chain seq x y z
N MET A 1 -8.69 -3.93 -1.47
CA MET A 1 -7.82 -5.10 -1.76
C MET A 1 -7.15 -5.61 -0.48
N GLY A 2 -6.20 -4.89 0.11
CA GLY A 2 -5.39 -5.43 1.24
C GLY A 2 -6.17 -5.84 2.50
N GLN A 3 -7.16 -5.06 2.92
CA GLN A 3 -7.98 -5.43 4.10
C GLN A 3 -8.79 -6.71 3.90
N HIS A 4 -9.30 -6.94 2.69
CA HIS A 4 -10.01 -8.17 2.35
C HIS A 4 -9.06 -9.37 2.47
N LEU A 5 -7.86 -9.22 1.93
CA LEU A 5 -6.84 -10.27 1.96
C LEU A 5 -6.37 -10.60 3.37
N ILE A 6 -6.10 -9.58 4.21
CA ILE A 6 -5.73 -9.77 5.62
C ILE A 6 -6.78 -10.59 6.37
N ARG A 7 -8.07 -10.35 6.11
CA ARG A 7 -9.16 -11.13 6.72
C ARG A 7 -9.19 -12.56 6.22
N ARG A 8 -9.06 -12.77 4.89
CA ARG A 8 -9.10 -14.10 4.27
C ARG A 8 -7.96 -14.99 4.77
N GLU A 9 -6.76 -14.42 4.85
CA GLU A 9 -5.52 -15.12 5.22
C GLU A 9 -5.20 -15.05 6.72
N LYS A 10 -6.08 -14.43 7.52
CA LYS A 10 -5.95 -14.30 8.98
C LYS A 10 -4.62 -13.66 9.42
N LEU A 11 -4.15 -12.64 8.69
CA LEU A 11 -2.85 -11.99 8.94
C LEU A 11 -2.84 -11.05 10.15
N GLY A 12 -4.00 -10.83 10.79
CA GLY A 12 -4.15 -9.97 11.97
C GLY A 12 -5.21 -8.88 11.79
N VAL A 13 -5.21 -7.89 12.69
CA VAL A 13 -6.17 -6.77 12.68
C VAL A 13 -5.43 -5.45 12.47
N PRO A 14 -5.56 -4.80 11.30
CA PRO A 14 -4.88 -3.53 11.04
C PRO A 14 -5.50 -2.43 11.90
N GLN A 15 -4.67 -1.58 12.53
CA GLN A 15 -5.12 -0.40 13.28
C GLN A 15 -5.10 0.88 12.43
N SER A 16 -4.50 0.81 11.24
CA SER A 16 -4.41 1.91 10.29
C SER A 16 -4.25 1.40 8.86
N THR A 17 -4.40 2.27 7.86
CA THR A 17 -4.07 1.93 6.47
C THR A 17 -2.58 1.57 6.31
N ARG A 18 -1.69 2.18 7.10
CA ARG A 18 -0.26 1.82 7.08
C ARG A 18 -0.03 0.40 7.60
N ASP A 19 -0.81 -0.03 8.58
CA ASP A 19 -0.74 -1.39 9.12
C ASP A 19 -1.18 -2.44 8.11
N VAL A 20 -2.05 -2.11 7.16
CA VAL A 20 -2.42 -3.03 6.08
C VAL A 20 -1.17 -3.48 5.32
N PHE A 21 -0.30 -2.56 4.92
CA PHE A 21 0.92 -2.89 4.19
C PHE A 21 1.94 -3.61 5.08
N SER A 22 2.04 -3.23 6.36
CA SER A 22 2.90 -3.93 7.31
C SER A 22 2.47 -5.40 7.52
N LEU A 23 1.17 -5.67 7.63
CA LEU A 23 0.64 -7.02 7.80
C LEU A 23 0.79 -7.87 6.54
N LEU A 24 0.60 -7.28 5.35
CA LEU A 24 0.84 -7.98 4.08
C LEU A 24 2.32 -8.35 3.90
N ALA A 25 3.24 -7.44 4.24
CA ALA A 25 4.68 -7.75 4.18
C ALA A 25 5.08 -8.84 5.18
N ARG A 26 4.56 -8.79 6.41
CA ARG A 26 4.77 -9.84 7.42
C ARG A 26 4.22 -11.19 6.98
N GLY A 27 3.10 -11.19 6.25
CA GLY A 27 2.49 -12.38 5.66
C GLY A 27 3.16 -12.85 4.36
N GLY A 28 4.24 -12.20 3.89
CA GLY A 28 4.96 -12.57 2.67
C GLY A 28 4.25 -12.22 1.36
N TRP A 29 3.14 -11.49 1.42
CA TRP A 29 2.34 -11.14 0.23
C TRP A 29 2.96 -10.06 -0.64
N ILE A 30 3.80 -9.21 -0.04
CA ILE A 30 4.58 -8.16 -0.69
C ILE A 30 5.93 -8.03 0.00
N ASP A 31 6.94 -7.50 -0.68
CA ASP A 31 8.23 -7.23 -0.04
C ASP A 31 8.18 -5.99 0.87
N VAL A 32 9.17 -5.88 1.76
CA VAL A 32 9.25 -4.81 2.75
C VAL A 32 9.46 -3.44 2.10
N GLY A 33 10.22 -3.37 1.01
CA GLY A 33 10.49 -2.14 0.27
C GLY A 33 9.23 -1.57 -0.37
N LEU A 34 8.44 -2.43 -1.04
CA LEU A 34 7.14 -2.05 -1.58
C LEU A 34 6.17 -1.60 -0.48
N ALA A 35 6.13 -2.29 0.66
CA ALA A 35 5.31 -1.87 1.79
C ALA A 35 5.71 -0.50 2.34
N ASP A 36 7.01 -0.19 2.40
CA ASP A 36 7.53 1.11 2.84
C ASP A 36 7.16 2.25 1.89
N GLY A 37 7.24 2.04 0.57
CA GLY A 37 6.78 3.01 -0.45
C GLY A 37 5.29 3.34 -0.28
N LEU A 38 4.45 2.31 -0.22
CA LEU A 38 3.00 2.45 -0.04
C LEU A 38 2.63 3.15 1.27
N LYS A 39 3.36 2.87 2.37
CA LYS A 39 3.20 3.58 3.66
C LYS A 39 3.52 5.06 3.52
N ARG A 40 4.59 5.43 2.83
CA ARG A 40 4.96 6.84 2.59
C ARG A 40 3.89 7.56 1.77
N MET A 41 3.39 6.93 0.71
CA MET A 41 2.31 7.47 -0.12
C MET A 41 1.03 7.77 0.67
N VAL A 42 0.59 6.86 1.55
CA VAL A 42 -0.58 7.10 2.42
C VAL A 42 -0.31 8.20 3.45
N GLY A 43 0.92 8.28 3.97
CA GLY A 43 1.33 9.39 4.83
C GLY A 43 1.19 10.74 4.13
N PHE A 44 1.62 10.82 2.87
CA PHE A 44 1.48 12.02 2.06
C PHE A 44 0.01 12.40 1.83
N ARG A 45 -0.87 11.44 1.50
CA ARG A 45 -2.32 11.68 1.41
C ARG A 45 -2.85 12.37 2.68
N ASN A 46 -2.45 11.90 3.85
CA ASN A 46 -2.94 12.45 5.11
C ASN A 46 -2.46 13.89 5.34
N ILE A 47 -1.23 14.23 4.92
CA ILE A 47 -0.72 15.62 4.96
C ILE A 47 -1.47 16.48 3.94
N ALA A 48 -1.60 16.02 2.71
CA ALA A 48 -2.26 16.78 1.63
C ALA A 48 -3.76 17.04 1.90
N VAL A 49 -4.44 16.13 2.61
CA VAL A 49 -5.87 16.27 2.95
C VAL A 49 -6.10 17.15 4.19
N HIS A 50 -5.16 17.19 5.14
CA HIS A 50 -5.34 17.95 6.37
C HIS A 50 -4.68 19.33 6.36
N ASP A 51 -3.66 19.56 5.51
CA ASP A 51 -2.77 20.74 5.57
C ASP A 51 -2.90 21.63 4.31
N TYR A 52 -4.13 21.82 3.84
CA TYR A 52 -4.49 22.52 2.59
C TYR A 52 -3.86 23.93 2.40
N VAL A 53 -3.36 24.56 3.47
CA VAL A 53 -2.93 25.96 3.46
C VAL A 53 -1.45 26.14 3.02
N ALA A 54 -0.65 25.07 2.96
CA ALA A 54 0.77 25.13 2.58
C ALA A 54 1.20 24.03 1.59
N LEU A 55 0.29 23.56 0.73
CA LEU A 55 0.61 22.52 -0.24
C LEU A 55 1.68 23.02 -1.23
N GLN A 56 2.89 22.46 -1.13
CA GLN A 56 3.90 22.61 -2.17
C GLN A 56 3.48 21.76 -3.38
N LEU A 57 2.70 22.37 -4.27
CA LEU A 57 2.23 21.79 -5.55
C LEU A 57 3.29 20.93 -6.28
N PRO A 58 4.57 21.34 -6.37
CA PRO A 58 5.61 20.51 -7.00
C PRO A 58 5.85 19.16 -6.32
N ILE A 59 5.76 19.08 -4.99
CA ILE A 59 5.91 17.83 -4.24
C ILE A 59 4.71 16.92 -4.51
N THR A 60 3.50 17.50 -4.56
CA THR A 60 2.26 16.76 -4.83
C THR A 60 2.29 16.13 -6.21
N VAL A 61 2.65 16.91 -7.23
CA VAL A 61 2.80 16.43 -8.60
C VAL A 61 3.87 15.35 -8.68
N SER A 62 5.05 15.57 -8.09
CA SER A 62 6.12 14.57 -8.11
C SER A 62 5.72 13.26 -7.44
N ILE A 63 4.83 13.28 -6.43
CA ILE A 63 4.40 12.05 -5.77
C ILE A 63 3.38 11.29 -6.62
N ILE A 64 2.45 12.01 -7.25
CA ILE A 64 1.51 11.42 -8.20
C ILE A 64 2.28 10.84 -9.39
N GLU A 65 3.24 11.56 -9.95
CA GLU A 65 3.98 11.10 -11.13
C GLU A 65 4.92 9.93 -10.84
N LYS A 66 5.55 9.87 -9.66
CA LYS A 66 6.65 8.92 -9.41
C LYS A 66 6.29 7.74 -8.53
N HIS A 67 5.20 7.80 -7.77
CA HIS A 67 4.85 6.71 -6.83
C HIS A 67 3.58 5.96 -7.23
N LEU A 68 2.92 6.29 -8.35
CA LEU A 68 1.81 5.50 -8.87
C LEU A 68 2.23 4.09 -9.32
N ASP A 69 3.48 3.92 -9.77
CA ASP A 69 4.02 2.62 -10.18
C ASP A 69 4.04 1.62 -9.01
N GLU A 70 4.29 2.09 -7.78
CA GLU A 70 4.24 1.24 -6.58
C GLU A 70 2.84 0.66 -6.36
N PHE A 71 1.79 1.41 -6.69
CA PHE A 71 0.41 0.92 -6.59
C PHE A 71 0.08 -0.11 -7.68
N LEU A 72 0.64 0.05 -8.88
CA LEU A 72 0.54 -0.94 -9.96
C LEU A 72 1.26 -2.23 -9.58
N GLN A 73 2.50 -2.11 -9.08
CA GLN A 73 3.30 -3.24 -8.61
C GLN A 73 2.60 -3.99 -7.48
N TYR A 74 2.01 -3.25 -6.53
CA TYR A 74 1.18 -3.83 -5.46
C TYR A 74 0.02 -4.66 -6.01
N SER A 75 -0.76 -4.08 -6.92
CA SER A 75 -1.92 -4.75 -7.53
C SER A 75 -1.50 -6.00 -8.29
N GLN A 76 -0.43 -5.93 -9.07
CA GLN A 76 0.12 -7.06 -9.82
C GLN A 76 0.60 -8.18 -8.88
N THR A 77 1.35 -7.82 -7.83
CA THR A 77 1.91 -8.80 -6.88
C THR A 77 0.80 -9.57 -6.18
N LEU A 78 -0.26 -8.89 -5.72
CA LEU A 78 -1.39 -9.56 -5.07
C LEU A 78 -2.11 -10.52 -6.03
N LEU A 79 -2.37 -10.11 -7.27
CA LEU A 79 -3.05 -10.95 -8.26
C LEU A 79 -2.24 -12.19 -8.63
N LEU A 80 -0.93 -12.04 -8.84
CA LEU A 80 -0.05 -13.16 -9.16
C LEU A 80 0.04 -14.12 -7.99
N HIS A 81 0.23 -13.62 -6.77
CA HIS A 81 0.29 -14.46 -5.57
C HIS A 81 -1.02 -15.21 -5.34
N ASP A 82 -2.17 -14.55 -5.51
CA ASP A 82 -3.49 -15.19 -5.38
C ASP A 82 -3.70 -16.31 -6.42
N ALA A 83 -3.30 -16.05 -7.67
CA ALA A 83 -3.37 -17.06 -8.74
C ALA A 83 -2.45 -18.27 -8.49
N THR A 84 -1.38 -18.12 -7.71
CA THR A 84 -0.53 -19.27 -7.32
C THR A 84 -1.14 -20.10 -6.19
N LEU A 85 -1.90 -19.48 -5.29
CA LEU A 85 -2.58 -20.18 -4.18
C LEU A 85 -3.88 -20.87 -4.62
N GLY A 86 -4.58 -20.33 -5.63
CA GLY A 86 -5.80 -20.91 -6.20
C GLY A 86 -5.61 -22.10 -7.14
N LYS A 87 -4.38 -22.61 -7.29
CA LYS A 87 -4.04 -23.75 -8.18
C LYS A 87 -3.95 -25.11 -7.46
N CYS A 88 -4.45 -25.22 -6.23
CA CYS A 88 -4.57 -26.48 -5.50
C CYS A 88 -6.01 -27.02 -5.55
#